data_AF-A0A520C9H5-F1
#
_entry.id   AF-A0A520C9H5-F1
#
_cell.length_a   1.000
_cell.length_b   1.000
_cell.length_c   1.000
_cell.angle_alpha   90.00
_cell.angle_beta   90.00
_cell.angle_gamma   90.00
#
_symmetry.space_group_name_H-M   'P 1'
#
loop_
_entity.id
_entity.type
_entity.pdbx_description
1 polymer ?
#
loop_
_entity_poly.entity_id
_entity_poly.type
_entity_poly.pdbx_seq_one_letter_code
_entity_poly.pdbx_strand_id
1 'polypeptide(L)'
;MRIWTYPIIALVFNYILFQSFHYGEYGGGIAKLLTFPIIALLSFAFTTLHYILHKKSIKTKYFQVIASCLVVLLSYFLFPTANSPISVIRKMRATANAYQNVVINDYFLENRFENFERIVAAKKKFYNIIPDTSFGVNVYRLYEYGNFVENYGIMFHKGKPSSTNENVIIEKIDNRNYKFTENFAENSLTFNANRDQISEVKGRLDSFTVFGTGFRKEPNIKTAETNRVLKTNTPDTEYWAYRIFYWIL
;
A
#
# COMPACT_ATOMS: atom_id res chain seq x y z
N MET A 1 -24.25 24.88 25.96
CA MET A 1 -23.35 23.88 25.33
C MET A 1 -21.90 24.34 25.52
N ARG A 2 -20.95 23.45 25.86
CA ARG A 2 -19.63 23.85 26.40
C ARG A 2 -18.69 24.40 25.32
N ILE A 3 -17.94 25.45 25.63
CA ILE A 3 -16.96 26.15 24.76
C ILE A 3 -15.93 25.18 24.15
N TRP A 4 -15.60 24.10 24.85
CA TRP A 4 -14.63 23.08 24.43
C TRP A 4 -15.12 22.10 23.36
N THR A 5 -16.39 22.17 22.94
CA THR A 5 -16.92 21.18 21.99
C THR A 5 -16.25 21.27 20.62
N TYR A 6 -15.95 22.49 20.13
CA TYR A 6 -15.32 22.69 18.83
C TYR A 6 -13.85 22.21 18.75
N PRO A 7 -12.96 22.58 19.70
CA PRO A 7 -11.59 22.08 19.67
C PRO A 7 -11.51 20.57 19.83
N ILE A 8 -12.38 19.98 20.66
CA ILE A 8 -12.41 18.52 20.88
C ILE A 8 -12.84 17.80 19.60
N ILE A 9 -13.93 18.24 18.97
CA ILE A 9 -14.39 17.64 17.70
C ILE A 9 -13.30 17.79 16.63
N ALA A 10 -12.72 19.00 16.48
CA ALA A 10 -11.66 19.23 15.51
C ALA A 10 -10.44 18.32 15.76
N LEU A 11 -9.99 18.18 17.01
CA LEU A 11 -8.89 17.30 17.40
C LEU A 11 -9.18 15.84 17.06
N VAL A 12 -10.36 15.34 17.43
CA VAL A 12 -10.75 13.94 17.18
C VAL A 12 -10.83 13.66 15.69
N PHE A 13 -11.46 14.54 14.91
CA PHE A 13 -11.53 14.37 13.45
C PHE A 13 -10.16 14.44 12.79
N ASN A 14 -9.28 15.35 13.23
CA ASN A 14 -7.92 15.41 12.72
C ASN A 14 -7.11 14.19 13.08
N TYR A 15 -7.23 13.70 14.31
CA TYR A 15 -6.60 12.45 14.71
C TYR A 15 -7.06 11.29 13.81
N ILE A 16 -8.37 11.16 13.57
CA ILE A 16 -8.93 10.14 12.67
C ILE A 16 -8.34 10.31 11.27
N LEU A 17 -8.34 11.53 10.71
CA LEU A 17 -7.74 11.80 9.40
C LEU A 17 -6.28 11.36 9.35
N PHE A 18 -5.46 11.77 10.32
CA PHE A 18 -4.03 11.47 10.35
C PHE A 18 -3.69 10.00 10.55
N GLN A 19 -4.62 9.21 11.08
CA GLN A 19 -4.51 7.75 11.18
C GLN A 19 -5.19 7.02 10.00
N SER A 20 -5.96 7.74 9.18
CA SER A 20 -6.71 7.15 8.06
C SER A 20 -5.91 7.01 6.79
N PHE A 21 -4.87 7.81 6.58
CA PHE A 21 -4.11 7.84 5.34
C PHE A 21 -2.61 7.64 5.59
N HIS A 22 -1.88 7.25 4.55
CA HIS A 22 -0.43 7.25 4.55
C HIS A 22 0.08 8.66 4.24
N TYR A 23 1.10 9.11 4.97
CA TYR A 23 1.61 10.49 4.91
C TYR A 23 3.13 10.57 4.72
N GLY A 24 3.77 9.45 4.36
CA GLY A 24 5.19 9.19 4.57
C GLY A 24 6.15 9.67 3.49
N GLU A 25 5.69 10.05 2.30
CA GLU A 25 6.60 10.46 1.22
C GLU A 25 6.30 11.89 0.73
N TYR A 26 7.36 12.67 0.47
CA TYR A 26 7.35 14.04 -0.05
C TYR A 26 6.76 15.13 0.87
N GLY A 27 7.22 15.23 2.12
CA GLY A 27 6.93 16.40 2.98
C GLY A 27 5.59 16.36 3.73
N GLY A 28 4.88 15.23 3.71
CA GLY A 28 3.62 15.04 4.43
C GLY A 28 3.73 15.29 5.95
N GLY A 29 4.88 15.02 6.56
CA GLY A 29 5.13 15.33 7.98
C GLY A 29 5.13 16.84 8.30
N ILE A 30 5.67 17.67 7.40
CA ILE A 30 5.65 19.13 7.53
C ILE A 30 4.24 19.67 7.32
N ALA A 31 3.49 19.08 6.38
CA ALA A 31 2.08 19.39 6.21
C ALA A 31 1.30 19.11 7.51
N LYS A 32 1.45 17.94 8.14
CA LYS A 32 0.81 17.64 9.45
C LYS A 32 1.12 18.71 10.51
N LEU A 33 2.38 19.11 10.60
CA LEU A 33 2.86 20.12 11.54
C LEU A 33 2.24 21.51 11.33
N LEU A 34 1.95 21.89 10.08
CA LEU A 34 1.35 23.18 9.73
C LEU A 34 -0.18 23.16 9.76
N THR A 35 -0.83 22.04 9.45
CA THR A 35 -2.29 21.95 9.45
C THR A 35 -2.87 21.98 10.87
N PHE A 36 -2.18 21.39 11.85
CA PHE A 36 -2.64 21.34 13.25
C PHE A 36 -2.83 22.74 13.87
N PRO A 37 -1.84 23.67 13.78
CA PRO A 37 -1.99 25.04 14.26
C PRO A 37 -3.08 25.82 13.52
N ILE A 38 -3.20 25.66 12.20
CA ILE A 38 -4.21 26.37 11.39
C ILE A 38 -5.63 25.95 11.79
N ILE A 39 -5.84 24.64 12.01
CA ILE A 39 -7.13 24.11 12.45
C ILE A 39 -7.46 24.55 13.87
N ALA A 40 -6.48 24.60 14.77
CA ALA A 40 -6.67 25.12 16.12
C ALA A 40 -7.10 26.59 16.09
N LEU A 41 -6.44 27.42 15.27
CA LEU A 41 -6.78 28.84 15.09
C LEU A 41 -8.20 29.01 14.51
N LEU A 42 -8.56 28.26 13.47
CA LEU A 42 -9.91 28.29 12.89
C LEU A 42 -10.99 27.83 13.88
N SER A 43 -10.71 26.76 14.64
CA SER A 43 -11.63 26.27 15.67
C SER A 43 -11.86 27.31 16.77
N PHE A 44 -10.80 28.03 17.16
CA PHE A 44 -10.88 29.14 18.12
C PHE A 44 -11.68 30.33 17.55
N ALA A 45 -11.45 30.68 16.28
CA ALA A 45 -12.19 31.73 15.61
C ALA A 45 -13.70 31.41 15.54
N PHE A 46 -14.08 30.19 15.14
CA PHE A 46 -15.49 29.78 15.10
C PHE A 46 -16.13 29.74 16.49
N THR A 47 -15.38 29.32 17.51
CA THR A 47 -15.86 29.34 18.91
C THR A 47 -16.15 30.78 19.36
N THR A 48 -15.26 31.71 19.05
CA THR A 48 -15.41 33.13 19.37
C THR A 48 -16.61 33.74 18.64
N LEU A 49 -16.77 33.42 17.36
CA LEU A 49 -17.89 33.88 16.54
C LEU A 49 -19.22 33.32 17.04
N HIS A 50 -19.26 32.05 17.45
CA HIS A 50 -20.45 31.44 18.07
C HIS A 50 -20.83 32.14 19.37
N TYR A 51 -19.85 32.46 20.21
CA TYR A 51 -20.06 33.19 21.47
C TYR A 51 -20.66 34.58 21.23
N ILE A 52 -20.15 35.33 20.26
CA ILE A 52 -20.67 36.66 19.90
C ILE A 52 -22.11 36.56 19.38
N LEU A 53 -22.40 35.61 18.49
CA LEU A 53 -23.74 35.38 17.95
C LEU A 53 -24.74 34.98 19.05
N HIS A 54 -24.30 34.16 20.01
CA HIS A 54 -25.11 33.79 21.17
C HIS A 54 -25.41 34.99 22.07
N LYS A 55 -24.42 35.86 22.35
CA LYS A 55 -24.61 37.10 23.12
C LYS A 55 -25.61 38.05 22.45
N LYS A 56 -25.70 38.01 21.11
CA LYS A 56 -26.67 38.79 20.32
C LYS A 56 -28.04 38.10 20.17
N SER A 57 -28.28 36.98 20.87
CA SER A 57 -29.54 36.22 20.82
C SER A 57 -29.93 35.71 19.42
N ILE A 58 -28.95 35.52 18.53
CA ILE A 58 -29.18 34.99 17.18
C ILE A 58 -29.31 33.46 17.24
N LYS A 59 -30.34 32.90 16.57
CA LYS A 59 -30.54 31.44 16.51
C LYS A 59 -29.39 30.78 15.73
N THR A 60 -28.65 29.89 16.37
CA THR A 60 -27.44 29.25 15.81
C THR A 60 -27.53 27.72 15.72
N LYS A 61 -28.75 27.18 15.53
CA LYS A 61 -29.06 25.74 15.61
C LYS A 61 -28.13 24.85 14.76
N TYR A 62 -27.75 25.29 13.57
CA TYR A 62 -26.89 24.52 12.65
C TYR A 62 -25.46 25.05 12.53
N PHE A 63 -25.13 26.15 13.21
CA PHE A 63 -23.83 26.81 13.09
C PHE A 63 -22.69 25.88 13.49
N GLN A 64 -22.90 25.07 14.55
CA GLN A 64 -21.94 24.08 15.03
C GLN A 64 -21.61 23.01 13.99
N VAL A 65 -22.64 22.42 13.37
CA VAL A 65 -22.47 21.36 12.38
C VAL A 65 -21.78 21.90 11.14
N ILE A 66 -22.23 23.06 10.65
CA ILE A 66 -21.66 23.70 9.47
C ILE A 66 -20.20 24.07 9.71
N ALA A 67 -19.87 24.71 10.84
CA ALA A 67 -18.49 25.08 11.17
C ALA A 67 -17.58 23.86 11.33
N SER A 68 -18.07 22.79 11.96
CA SER A 68 -17.30 21.54 12.09
C SER A 68 -17.03 20.90 10.72
N CYS A 69 -18.04 20.82 9.86
CA CYS A 69 -17.87 20.35 8.48
C CYS A 69 -16.88 21.22 7.69
N LEU A 70 -16.91 22.54 7.88
CA LEU A 70 -16.03 23.47 7.20
C LEU A 70 -14.57 23.31 7.65
N VAL A 71 -14.33 23.15 8.96
CA VAL A 71 -13.00 22.85 9.50
C VAL A 71 -12.46 21.52 8.95
N VAL A 72 -13.31 20.49 8.89
CA VAL A 72 -12.93 19.21 8.30
C VAL A 72 -12.64 19.36 6.80
N LEU A 73 -13.50 20.01 6.02
CA LEU A 73 -13.29 20.25 4.58
C LEU A 73 -12.04 21.08 4.29
N LEU A 74 -11.78 22.13 5.08
CA LEU A 74 -10.56 22.93 4.98
C LEU A 74 -9.33 22.11 5.32
N SER A 75 -9.41 21.22 6.31
CA SER A 75 -8.31 20.30 6.60
C SER A 75 -7.96 19.47 5.37
N TYR A 76 -8.94 18.92 4.65
CA TYR A 76 -8.72 18.18 3.41
C TYR A 76 -8.09 19.01 2.28
N PHE A 77 -8.43 20.30 2.17
CA PHE A 77 -7.94 21.21 1.14
C PHE A 77 -6.55 21.80 1.42
N LEU A 78 -6.22 22.00 2.70
CA LEU A 78 -4.94 22.59 3.13
C LEU A 78 -3.76 21.62 3.03
N PHE A 79 -3.98 20.36 2.67
CA PHE A 79 -2.89 19.40 2.44
C PHE A 79 -2.29 19.57 1.04
N PRO A 80 -0.99 19.89 0.92
CA PRO A 80 -0.32 19.90 -0.37
C PRO A 80 -0.07 18.46 -0.85
N THR A 81 0.00 18.31 -2.19
CA THR A 81 0.54 17.17 -2.97
C THR A 81 -0.42 16.04 -3.41
N ALA A 82 0.09 15.24 -4.37
CA ALA A 82 -0.54 14.10 -5.04
C ALA A 82 -1.12 13.02 -4.10
N ASN A 83 -0.81 13.13 -2.81
CA ASN A 83 -1.17 12.20 -1.73
C ASN A 83 -2.28 12.76 -0.83
N SER A 84 -3.04 13.75 -1.31
CA SER A 84 -4.21 14.25 -0.57
C SER A 84 -5.23 13.12 -0.34
N PRO A 85 -6.01 13.15 0.76
CA PRO A 85 -7.04 12.14 0.99
C PRO A 85 -8.03 11.99 -0.16
N ILE A 86 -8.33 13.07 -0.89
CA ILE A 86 -9.19 13.05 -2.08
C ILE A 86 -8.55 12.22 -3.20
N SER A 87 -7.24 12.36 -3.42
CA SER A 87 -6.49 11.56 -4.39
C SER A 87 -6.54 10.07 -4.04
N VAL A 88 -6.34 9.73 -2.75
CA VAL A 88 -6.46 8.36 -2.25
C VAL A 88 -7.85 7.79 -2.47
N ILE A 89 -8.90 8.54 -2.10
CA ILE A 89 -10.30 8.13 -2.31
C ILE A 89 -10.59 7.92 -3.81
N ARG A 90 -10.04 8.77 -4.69
CA ARG A 90 -10.19 8.62 -6.14
C ARG A 90 -9.53 7.33 -6.65
N LYS A 91 -8.33 6.99 -6.17
CA LYS A 91 -7.66 5.71 -6.48
C LYS A 91 -8.48 4.52 -5.98
N MET A 92 -8.92 4.56 -4.72
CA MET A 92 -9.80 3.54 -4.14
C MET A 92 -11.06 3.33 -4.98
N ARG A 93 -11.73 4.41 -5.39
CA ARG A 93 -12.93 4.34 -6.25
C ARG A 93 -12.62 3.73 -7.61
N ALA A 94 -11.51 4.12 -8.24
CA ALA A 94 -11.11 3.55 -9.52
C ALA A 94 -10.87 2.04 -9.42
N THR A 95 -10.17 1.59 -8.38
CA THR A 95 -9.92 0.17 -8.11
C THR A 95 -11.19 -0.59 -7.77
N ALA A 96 -12.11 -0.02 -7.00
CA ALA A 96 -13.41 -0.63 -6.73
C ALA A 96 -14.25 -0.80 -8.01
N ASN A 97 -14.28 0.21 -8.88
CA ASN A 97 -14.97 0.11 -10.17
C ASN A 97 -14.36 -0.96 -11.08
N ALA A 98 -13.05 -1.22 -10.95
CA ALA A 98 -12.32 -2.23 -11.70
C ALA A 98 -12.07 -3.53 -10.90
N TYR A 99 -12.84 -3.79 -9.83
CA TYR A 99 -12.57 -4.89 -8.89
C TYR A 99 -12.55 -6.28 -9.56
N GLN A 100 -13.33 -6.47 -10.62
CA GLN A 100 -13.34 -7.70 -11.40
C GLN A 100 -11.99 -7.98 -12.08
N ASN A 101 -11.23 -6.93 -12.44
CA ASN A 101 -9.93 -7.03 -13.10
C ASN A 101 -8.77 -7.21 -12.12
N VAL A 102 -9.01 -7.11 -10.81
CA VAL A 102 -7.98 -7.35 -9.78
C VAL A 102 -7.55 -8.81 -9.80
N VAL A 103 -6.25 -9.05 -9.93
CA VAL A 103 -5.63 -10.38 -10.02
C VAL A 103 -4.86 -10.73 -8.74
N ILE A 104 -4.56 -12.00 -8.52
CA ILE A 104 -3.85 -12.41 -7.29
C ILE A 104 -2.46 -11.78 -7.17
N ASN A 105 -1.78 -11.53 -8.30
CA ASN A 105 -0.46 -10.88 -8.33
C ASN A 105 -0.50 -9.45 -7.80
N ASP A 106 -1.66 -8.79 -7.82
CA ASP A 106 -1.83 -7.44 -7.23
C ASP A 106 -1.57 -7.43 -5.71
N TYR A 107 -1.74 -8.57 -5.04
CA TYR A 107 -1.43 -8.72 -3.61
C TYR A 107 0.07 -8.72 -3.32
N PHE A 108 0.89 -9.11 -4.30
CA PHE A 108 2.34 -9.27 -4.18
C PHE A 108 3.12 -8.05 -4.69
N LEU A 109 2.41 -7.01 -5.15
CA LEU A 109 3.00 -5.73 -5.51
C LEU A 109 3.80 -5.17 -4.34
N GLU A 110 4.84 -4.41 -4.65
CA GLU A 110 5.62 -3.72 -3.63
C GLU A 110 4.70 -2.85 -2.77
N ASN A 111 4.90 -2.92 -1.46
CA ASN A 111 4.12 -2.18 -0.46
C ASN A 111 4.48 -0.68 -0.47
N ARG A 112 4.20 -0.03 -1.60
CA ARG A 112 4.35 1.40 -1.86
C ARG A 112 2.98 2.01 -2.08
N PHE A 113 2.87 3.30 -1.78
CA PHE A 113 1.62 4.06 -1.84
C PHE A 113 0.85 3.90 -3.16
N GLU A 114 1.56 3.78 -4.28
CA GLU A 114 0.97 3.61 -5.61
C GLU A 114 0.16 2.31 -5.78
N ASN A 115 0.43 1.30 -4.95
CA ASN A 115 -0.18 -0.02 -5.05
C ASN A 115 -1.17 -0.33 -3.92
N PHE A 116 -1.31 0.54 -2.91
CA PHE A 116 -2.03 0.20 -1.67
C PHE A 116 -3.48 -0.23 -1.89
N GLU A 117 -4.23 0.48 -2.74
CA GLU A 117 -5.61 0.12 -3.04
C GLU A 117 -5.71 -1.22 -3.78
N ARG A 118 -4.74 -1.54 -4.65
CA ARG A 118 -4.70 -2.81 -5.40
C ARG A 118 -4.37 -3.97 -4.47
N ILE A 119 -3.38 -3.79 -3.58
CA ILE A 119 -3.00 -4.80 -2.56
C ILE A 119 -4.20 -5.12 -1.66
N VAL A 120 -4.91 -4.09 -1.17
CA VAL A 120 -6.09 -4.27 -0.30
C VAL A 120 -7.24 -4.94 -1.04
N ALA A 121 -7.51 -4.54 -2.29
CA ALA A 121 -8.54 -5.16 -3.11
C ALA A 121 -8.24 -6.64 -3.40
N ALA A 122 -6.98 -6.95 -3.73
CA ALA A 122 -6.53 -8.32 -3.97
C ALA A 122 -6.62 -9.17 -2.71
N LYS A 123 -6.19 -8.65 -1.56
CA LYS A 123 -6.35 -9.30 -0.25
C LYS A 123 -7.82 -9.65 0.02
N LYS A 124 -8.75 -8.73 -0.26
CA LYS A 124 -10.19 -8.97 -0.06
C LYS A 124 -10.71 -10.06 -0.99
N LYS A 125 -10.39 -9.97 -2.29
CA LYS A 125 -10.89 -10.88 -3.33
C LYS A 125 -10.38 -12.30 -3.15
N PHE A 126 -9.11 -12.44 -2.81
CA PHE A 126 -8.40 -13.71 -2.72
C PHE A 126 -8.13 -14.15 -1.29
N TYR A 127 -8.89 -13.63 -0.31
CA TYR A 127 -8.66 -13.86 1.11
C TYR A 127 -8.56 -15.35 1.47
N ASN A 128 -9.37 -16.21 0.87
CA ASN A 128 -9.43 -17.64 1.21
C ASN A 128 -8.25 -18.46 0.64
N ILE A 129 -7.59 -17.96 -0.40
CA ILE A 129 -6.47 -18.65 -1.04
C ILE A 129 -5.12 -18.14 -0.55
N ILE A 130 -5.04 -16.86 -0.15
CA ILE A 130 -3.82 -16.25 0.40
C ILE A 130 -3.55 -16.82 1.81
N PRO A 131 -2.40 -17.49 2.04
CA PRO A 131 -1.97 -17.95 3.36
C PRO A 131 -1.50 -16.80 4.25
N ASP A 132 -1.34 -17.04 5.55
CA ASP A 132 -0.90 -16.01 6.49
C ASP A 132 0.52 -15.50 6.21
N THR A 133 1.38 -16.37 5.66
CA THR A 133 2.71 -16.03 5.16
C THR A 133 2.84 -16.49 3.72
N SER A 134 3.23 -15.56 2.86
CA SER A 134 3.59 -15.79 1.47
C SER A 134 4.82 -14.96 1.13
N PHE A 135 5.30 -15.08 -0.11
CA PHE A 135 6.45 -14.31 -0.59
C PHE A 135 6.14 -13.73 -1.96
N GLY A 136 6.42 -12.44 -2.16
CA GLY A 136 6.38 -11.80 -3.47
C GLY A 136 7.74 -11.93 -4.15
N VAL A 137 7.73 -12.19 -5.45
CA VAL A 137 8.91 -12.23 -6.33
C VAL A 137 8.78 -11.10 -7.32
N ASN A 138 9.76 -10.20 -7.30
CA ASN A 138 9.86 -9.07 -8.21
C ASN A 138 11.00 -9.34 -9.19
N VAL A 139 10.68 -9.57 -10.47
CA VAL A 139 11.66 -9.84 -11.52
C VAL A 139 11.98 -8.54 -12.27
N TYR A 140 13.27 -8.23 -12.38
CA TYR A 140 13.76 -7.04 -13.08
C TYR A 140 14.95 -7.37 -13.96
N ARG A 141 15.23 -6.50 -14.93
CA ARG A 141 16.44 -6.60 -15.76
C ARG A 141 17.64 -6.07 -14.98
N LEU A 142 18.70 -6.88 -14.90
CA LEU A 142 19.86 -6.64 -14.04
C LEU A 142 20.55 -5.30 -14.33
N TYR A 143 20.65 -4.91 -15.60
CA TYR A 143 21.33 -3.68 -16.02
C TYR A 143 20.38 -2.52 -16.31
N GLU A 144 19.07 -2.71 -16.10
CA GLU A 144 18.04 -1.70 -16.27
C GLU A 144 17.24 -1.60 -14.96
N TYR A 145 17.90 -1.11 -13.91
CA TYR A 145 17.29 -0.96 -12.59
C TYR A 145 16.01 -0.11 -12.69
N GLY A 146 14.87 -0.68 -12.27
CA GLY A 146 13.55 -0.06 -12.37
C GLY A 146 12.69 -0.51 -13.56
N ASN A 147 13.25 -1.23 -14.55
CA ASN A 147 12.46 -1.88 -15.59
C ASN A 147 11.91 -3.21 -15.07
N PHE A 148 10.76 -3.09 -14.42
CA PHE A 148 9.98 -4.20 -13.88
C PHE A 148 9.50 -5.12 -15.00
N VAL A 149 9.81 -6.41 -14.89
CA VAL A 149 9.41 -7.42 -15.89
C VAL A 149 8.15 -8.13 -15.44
N GLU A 150 8.14 -8.64 -14.20
CA GLU A 150 7.06 -9.49 -13.70
C GLU A 150 7.00 -9.50 -12.18
N ASN A 151 5.79 -9.62 -11.63
CA ASN A 151 5.52 -9.84 -10.21
C ASN A 151 4.69 -11.11 -10.07
N TYR A 152 5.08 -12.01 -9.17
CA TYR A 152 4.23 -13.12 -8.75
C TYR A 152 4.46 -13.51 -7.29
N GLY A 153 3.62 -14.40 -6.80
CA GLY A 153 3.64 -14.87 -5.42
C GLY A 153 3.99 -16.35 -5.31
N ILE A 154 4.76 -16.67 -4.26
CA ILE A 154 4.97 -18.02 -3.78
C ILE A 154 4.19 -18.20 -2.48
N MET A 155 3.41 -19.26 -2.40
CA MET A 155 2.48 -19.51 -1.31
C MET A 155 2.62 -20.94 -0.79
N PHE A 156 2.44 -21.10 0.52
CA PHE A 156 2.40 -22.41 1.17
C PHE A 156 1.03 -22.62 1.82
N HIS A 157 0.07 -23.12 1.06
CA HIS A 157 -1.29 -23.36 1.56
C HIS A 157 -1.39 -24.79 2.11
N LYS A 158 -1.71 -24.95 3.41
CA LYS A 158 -1.77 -26.25 4.10
C LYS A 158 -0.51 -27.11 3.89
N GLY A 159 0.66 -26.47 3.85
CA GLY A 159 1.96 -27.13 3.67
C GLY A 159 2.30 -27.52 2.22
N LYS A 160 1.41 -27.23 1.25
CA LYS A 160 1.69 -27.45 -0.18
C LYS A 160 2.19 -26.14 -0.81
N PRO A 161 3.33 -26.17 -1.52
CA PRO A 161 3.82 -25.02 -2.26
C PRO A 161 2.94 -24.76 -3.50
N SER A 162 2.81 -23.50 -3.87
CA SER A 162 2.19 -23.06 -5.13
C SER A 162 2.78 -21.72 -5.55
N SER A 163 2.81 -21.48 -6.86
CA SER A 163 3.17 -20.19 -7.47
C SER A 163 1.93 -19.60 -8.14
N THR A 164 1.83 -18.27 -8.18
CA THR A 164 0.81 -17.58 -9.00
C THR A 164 1.26 -17.37 -10.44
N ASN A 165 2.54 -17.62 -10.75
CA ASN A 165 3.06 -17.73 -12.10
C ASN A 165 3.12 -19.20 -12.50
N GLU A 166 2.38 -19.56 -13.56
CA GLU A 166 2.24 -20.93 -14.07
C GLU A 166 3.53 -21.47 -14.70
N ASN A 167 4.45 -20.59 -15.10
CA ASN A 167 5.74 -20.97 -15.70
C ASN A 167 6.78 -21.39 -14.65
N VAL A 168 6.48 -21.24 -13.36
CA VAL A 168 7.40 -21.62 -12.28
C VAL A 168 7.29 -23.11 -12.00
N ILE A 169 8.39 -23.82 -12.23
CA ILE A 169 8.53 -25.24 -11.93
C ILE A 169 8.84 -25.41 -10.44
N ILE A 170 8.06 -26.24 -9.74
CA ILE A 170 8.22 -26.51 -8.31
C ILE A 170 8.70 -27.94 -8.08
N GLU A 171 9.89 -28.08 -7.51
CA GLU A 171 10.53 -29.37 -7.22
C GLU A 171 10.68 -29.54 -5.70
N LYS A 172 10.32 -30.71 -5.18
CA LYS A 172 10.55 -31.03 -3.76
C LYS A 172 12.02 -31.40 -3.54
N ILE A 173 12.72 -30.66 -2.68
CA ILE A 173 14.10 -30.99 -2.28
C ILE A 173 14.07 -31.97 -1.10
N ASP A 174 13.32 -31.61 -0.06
CA ASP A 174 13.13 -32.43 1.14
C ASP A 174 11.73 -32.22 1.73
N ASN A 175 11.48 -32.71 2.95
CA ASN A 175 10.16 -32.66 3.58
C ASN A 175 9.62 -31.24 3.84
N ARG A 176 10.46 -30.21 3.83
CA ARG A 176 10.05 -28.82 4.12
C ARG A 176 10.53 -27.83 3.07
N ASN A 177 11.55 -28.16 2.29
CA ASN A 177 12.17 -27.26 1.32
C ASN A 177 11.80 -27.65 -0.11
N TYR A 178 11.49 -26.62 -0.89
CA TYR A 178 11.11 -26.72 -2.29
C TYR A 178 11.97 -25.79 -3.12
N LYS A 179 12.37 -26.26 -4.29
CA LYS A 179 13.07 -25.47 -5.29
C LYS A 179 12.03 -24.98 -6.28
N PHE A 180 12.13 -23.71 -6.63
CA PHE A 180 11.29 -23.08 -7.61
C PHE A 180 12.20 -22.53 -8.70
N THR A 181 11.87 -22.87 -9.95
CA THR A 181 12.69 -22.51 -11.11
C THR A 181 11.82 -21.85 -12.15
N GLU A 182 12.21 -20.66 -12.57
CA GLU A 182 11.60 -19.96 -13.70
C GLU A 182 12.64 -19.88 -14.82
N ASN A 183 12.29 -20.42 -15.98
CA ASN A 183 13.18 -20.45 -17.14
C ASN A 183 12.81 -19.31 -18.09
N PHE A 184 13.81 -18.53 -18.47
CA PHE A 184 13.72 -17.55 -19.54
C PHE A 184 14.60 -18.00 -20.71
N ALA A 185 14.53 -17.27 -21.83
CA ALA A 185 15.25 -17.65 -23.05
C ALA A 185 16.78 -17.75 -22.88
N GLU A 186 17.38 -16.93 -22.01
CA GLU A 186 18.83 -16.79 -21.86
C GLU A 186 19.34 -17.07 -20.43
N ASN A 187 18.43 -17.18 -19.46
CA ASN A 187 18.77 -17.41 -18.07
C ASN A 187 17.63 -18.12 -17.30
N SER A 188 17.96 -18.69 -16.16
CA SER A 188 16.97 -19.22 -15.21
C SER A 188 17.14 -18.58 -13.84
N LEU A 189 16.01 -18.35 -13.16
CA LEU A 189 15.98 -17.91 -11.77
C LEU A 189 15.56 -19.08 -10.90
N THR A 190 16.41 -19.42 -9.94
CA THR A 190 16.13 -20.48 -8.97
C THR A 190 16.15 -19.93 -7.55
N PHE A 191 15.14 -20.29 -6.78
CA PHE A 191 15.05 -19.98 -5.36
C PHE A 191 14.62 -21.23 -4.58
N ASN A 192 15.26 -21.47 -3.43
CA ASN A 192 14.78 -22.47 -2.49
C ASN A 192 13.89 -21.78 -1.48
N ALA A 193 12.71 -22.31 -1.25
CA ALA A 193 11.75 -21.76 -0.31
C ALA A 193 11.13 -22.85 0.54
N ASN A 194 10.81 -22.47 1.76
CA ASN A 194 9.91 -23.20 2.63
C ASN A 194 8.85 -22.24 3.17
N ARG A 195 7.98 -22.75 4.05
CA ARG A 195 6.89 -21.96 4.63
C ARG A 195 7.37 -20.66 5.32
N ASP A 196 8.56 -20.67 5.89
CA ASP A 196 9.03 -19.65 6.81
C ASP A 196 10.06 -18.70 6.18
N GLN A 197 10.79 -19.16 5.15
CA GLN A 197 11.85 -18.41 4.49
C GLN A 197 12.00 -18.75 3.00
N ILE A 198 12.57 -17.79 2.28
CA ILE A 198 13.13 -17.97 0.94
C ILE A 198 14.63 -17.71 1.03
N SER A 199 15.43 -18.62 0.50
CA SER A 199 16.88 -18.42 0.34
C SER A 199 17.16 -17.46 -0.81
N GLU A 200 18.31 -16.78 -0.76
CA GLU A 200 18.78 -15.90 -1.83
C GLU A 200 18.58 -16.47 -3.24
N VAL A 201 18.12 -15.61 -4.14
CA VAL A 201 17.89 -15.92 -5.55
C VAL A 201 19.24 -16.23 -6.19
N LYS A 202 19.39 -17.46 -6.72
CA LYS A 202 20.54 -17.83 -7.53
C LYS A 202 20.12 -17.76 -9.00
N GLY A 203 20.55 -16.69 -9.67
CA GLY A 203 20.44 -16.61 -11.12
C GLY A 203 21.51 -17.47 -11.79
N ARG A 204 21.12 -18.27 -12.79
CA ARG A 204 22.06 -19.02 -13.63
C ARG A 204 21.90 -18.53 -15.08
N LEU A 205 23.01 -18.11 -15.67
CA LEU A 205 23.10 -17.84 -17.10
C LEU A 205 23.29 -19.17 -17.82
N ASP A 206 22.44 -19.45 -18.81
CA ASP A 206 22.59 -20.66 -19.63
C ASP A 206 23.62 -20.47 -20.75
N SER A 207 24.03 -19.22 -21.02
CA SER A 207 25.13 -18.90 -21.93
C SER A 207 26.48 -19.04 -21.22
N PHE A 208 27.23 -20.09 -21.57
CA PHE A 208 28.70 -20.01 -21.57
C PHE A 208 29.11 -19.01 -22.67
N THR A 209 29.01 -17.71 -22.41
CA THR A 209 29.81 -16.74 -23.19
C THR A 209 31.26 -16.97 -22.77
N VAL A 210 31.92 -17.79 -23.58
CA VAL A 210 33.36 -18.07 -23.62
C VAL A 210 34.14 -16.88 -23.05
N PHE A 211 34.94 -17.15 -22.01
CA PHE A 211 35.90 -16.21 -21.43
C PHE A 211 36.78 -15.61 -22.56
N GLY A 212 36.32 -14.48 -23.09
CA GLY A 212 36.93 -13.75 -24.19
C GLY A 212 36.80 -12.26 -23.88
N THR A 213 37.91 -11.56 -24.00
CA THR A 213 38.10 -10.16 -23.63
C THR A 213 37.13 -9.24 -24.36
N GLY A 214 36.00 -8.91 -23.70
CA GLY A 214 35.01 -7.98 -24.23
C GLY A 214 33.67 -8.11 -23.50
N PHE A 215 33.59 -7.59 -22.27
CA PHE A 215 32.36 -7.55 -21.48
C PHE A 215 31.30 -6.68 -22.17
N ARG A 216 30.48 -7.28 -23.04
CA ARG A 216 29.23 -6.67 -23.49
C ARG A 216 28.17 -7.03 -22.46
N LYS A 217 27.63 -6.03 -21.74
CA LYS A 217 26.49 -6.24 -20.84
C LYS A 217 25.34 -6.84 -21.66
N GLU A 218 24.93 -8.07 -21.35
CA GLU A 218 23.74 -8.67 -21.95
C GLU A 218 22.51 -7.98 -21.33
N PRO A 219 21.75 -7.17 -22.08
CA PRO A 219 20.70 -6.33 -21.52
C PRO A 219 19.48 -7.11 -21.00
N ASN A 220 19.36 -8.39 -21.39
CA ASN A 220 18.21 -9.24 -21.10
C ASN A 220 18.37 -10.10 -19.84
N ILE A 221 19.52 -10.04 -19.16
CA ILE A 221 19.72 -10.81 -17.92
C ILE A 221 18.69 -10.35 -16.89
N LYS A 222 17.85 -11.28 -16.46
CA LYS A 222 16.88 -11.07 -15.39
C LYS A 222 17.46 -11.45 -14.03
N THR A 223 17.03 -10.76 -13.00
CA THR A 223 17.28 -11.07 -11.59
C THR A 223 15.98 -10.88 -10.82
N ALA A 224 15.91 -11.35 -9.58
CA ALA A 224 14.74 -11.18 -8.76
C ALA A 224 15.07 -10.80 -7.32
N GLU A 225 14.15 -10.05 -6.73
CA GLU A 225 14.08 -9.80 -5.30
C GLU A 225 12.86 -10.52 -4.72
N THR A 226 13.05 -11.08 -3.53
CA THR A 226 11.98 -11.79 -2.83
C THR A 226 11.69 -11.12 -1.50
N ASN A 227 10.42 -10.82 -1.26
CA ASN A 227 9.98 -10.16 -0.03
C ASN A 227 8.95 -11.03 0.67
N ARG A 228 9.12 -11.20 1.99
CA ARG A 228 8.10 -11.87 2.80
C ARG A 228 6.87 -10.97 2.91
N VAL A 229 5.71 -11.50 2.57
CA VAL A 229 4.41 -10.82 2.65
C VAL A 229 3.57 -11.51 3.72
N LEU A 230 3.21 -10.75 4.76
CA LEU A 230 2.32 -11.23 5.81
C LEU A 230 0.90 -10.73 5.54
N LYS A 231 -0.08 -11.62 5.63
CA LYS A 231 -1.51 -11.26 5.47
C LYS A 231 -2.01 -10.25 6.50
N THR A 232 -1.31 -10.16 7.63
CA THR A 232 -1.56 -9.22 8.71
C THR A 232 -0.79 -7.90 8.55
N ASN A 233 0.07 -7.77 7.54
CA ASN A 233 0.89 -6.58 7.30
C ASN A 233 0.55 -5.97 5.94
N THR A 234 -0.63 -5.36 5.85
CA THR A 234 -1.14 -4.75 4.61
C THR A 234 -1.76 -3.39 4.92
N PRO A 235 -1.99 -2.51 3.92
CA PRO A 235 -2.43 -1.15 4.19
C PRO A 235 -3.73 -1.02 4.99
N ASP A 236 -4.65 -1.99 4.91
CA ASP A 236 -5.90 -2.03 5.69
C ASP A 236 -5.70 -2.29 7.20
N THR A 237 -4.58 -2.87 7.59
CA THR A 237 -4.23 -3.03 9.02
C THR A 237 -3.59 -1.77 9.58
N GLU A 238 -2.82 -1.05 8.77
CA GLU A 238 -2.10 0.18 9.14
C GLU A 238 -2.98 1.43 9.13
N TYR A 239 -3.88 1.57 8.14
CA TYR A 239 -4.59 2.82 7.87
C TYR A 239 -6.12 2.65 7.87
N TRP A 240 -6.82 3.53 8.58
CA TRP A 240 -8.28 3.46 8.70
C TRP A 240 -9.04 3.59 7.36
N ALA A 241 -8.60 4.42 6.42
CA ALA A 241 -9.30 4.54 5.14
C ALA A 241 -9.22 3.25 4.32
N TYR A 242 -8.06 2.60 4.31
CA TYR A 242 -7.87 1.30 3.65
C TYR A 242 -8.62 0.18 4.37
N ARG A 243 -8.77 0.28 5.71
CA ARG A 243 -9.66 -0.61 6.46
C ARG A 243 -11.11 -0.45 6.01
N ILE A 244 -11.64 0.77 5.99
CA ILE A 244 -13.01 1.02 5.51
C ILE A 244 -13.17 0.53 4.07
N PHE A 245 -12.18 0.82 3.22
CA PHE A 245 -12.15 0.36 1.83
C PHE A 245 -12.24 -1.16 1.71
N TYR A 246 -11.47 -1.92 2.49
CA TYR A 246 -11.57 -3.39 2.54
C TYR A 246 -12.97 -3.89 2.90
N TRP A 247 -13.68 -3.20 3.80
CA TRP A 247 -15.01 -3.58 4.25
C TRP A 247 -16.09 -3.31 3.19
N ILE A 248 -15.96 -2.23 2.42
CA ILE A 248 -16.95 -1.84 1.41
C ILE A 248 -16.75 -2.51 0.04
N LEU A 249 -15.57 -3.08 -0.23
CA LEU A 249 -15.31 -3.96 -1.38
C LEU A 249 -16.02 -5.31 -1.24
#